data_AF-A0A9F2RAI8-F1
#
_entry.id   AF-A0A9F2RAI8-F1
#
_cell.length_a   1.000
_cell.length_b   1.000
_cell.length_c   1.000
_cell.angle_alpha   90.00
_cell.angle_beta   90.00
_cell.angle_gamma   90.00
#
_symmetry.space_group_name_H-M   'P 1'
#
loop_
_entity.id
_entity.type
_entity.pdbx_description
1 polymer ?
#
loop_
_entity_poly.entity_id
_entity_poly.type
_entity_poly.pdbx_seq_one_letter_code
_entity_poly.pdbx_strand_id
1 'polypeptide(L)'
;MGLLGIVTNNSCTAAGSSSLADSTEVLDPKADLSNLDSMLYLLKDEISSTRKRRRYPRHAADDDYNIEVLLGVDDSVVQFHGKEHVQKYLLTLMNIVNEIYHDESLGAHINVVLVRIILLSHGKSMSLIEIGNPSQSLENVCRWAYLQQKPDTAHAEYHDHAIFLTRQDFGPSGMQGYAPVTGMCHPVRSCTLNHEDGFSSAFVVAHETGHVLGMEHDGQGNRCGDEVRMGSIMAPLVQAAFHRFHWSRCSQQELNRYLHSYDCLRDDPFDHDWPSLPQLPGLHYSMNEQCRFDFGLGYMMCTAFRTFDPCKQLWCSHPDNPYFCKTKKGPPLDGTMCAPGK
;
A
#
# COMPACT_ATOMS: atom_id res chain seq x y z
N MET A 1 -5.66 0.62 -20.42
CA MET A 1 -4.41 0.04 -20.95
C MET A 1 -4.26 -1.35 -20.35
N GLY A 2 -3.75 -2.31 -21.13
CA GLY A 2 -3.15 -3.57 -20.65
C GLY A 2 -4.07 -4.61 -19.99
N LEU A 3 -4.42 -5.67 -20.72
CA LEU A 3 -4.90 -6.94 -20.18
C LEU A 3 -3.74 -7.76 -19.62
N LEU A 4 -3.91 -8.42 -18.47
CA LEU A 4 -3.40 -9.78 -18.24
C LEU A 4 -4.12 -10.44 -17.06
N GLY A 5 -4.68 -11.62 -17.32
CA GLY A 5 -5.42 -12.43 -16.37
C GLY A 5 -4.51 -13.44 -15.66
N ILE A 6 -4.88 -13.80 -14.44
CA ILE A 6 -4.26 -14.89 -13.69
C ILE A 6 -5.10 -16.15 -13.84
N VAL A 7 -4.40 -17.22 -14.23
CA VAL A 7 -4.87 -18.58 -14.44
C VAL A 7 -5.37 -19.19 -13.13
N THR A 8 -6.60 -19.70 -13.10
CA THR A 8 -7.06 -20.62 -12.04
C THR A 8 -7.37 -21.98 -12.63
N ASN A 9 -6.69 -23.01 -12.14
CA ASN A 9 -6.96 -24.40 -12.48
C ASN A 9 -8.08 -24.92 -11.57
N ASN A 10 -9.20 -25.29 -12.19
CA ASN A 10 -10.30 -26.03 -11.59
C ASN A 10 -9.90 -27.45 -11.23
N SER A 11 -10.41 -27.97 -10.12
CA SER A 11 -10.79 -29.39 -10.00
C SER A 11 -11.92 -29.57 -8.98
N CYS A 12 -12.95 -30.25 -9.43
CA CYS A 12 -14.24 -30.51 -8.78
C CYS A 12 -14.27 -31.82 -7.98
N THR A 13 -15.42 -32.04 -7.32
CA THR A 13 -16.06 -33.30 -6.86
C THR A 13 -15.71 -33.82 -5.46
N ALA A 14 -16.58 -34.55 -4.75
CA ALA A 14 -18.02 -34.49 -4.45
C ALA A 14 -18.30 -35.54 -3.34
N ALA A 15 -19.21 -35.20 -2.44
CA ALA A 15 -20.13 -36.02 -1.61
C ALA A 15 -19.90 -37.52 -1.31
N GLY A 16 -20.19 -37.92 -0.06
CA GLY A 16 -20.53 -39.29 0.32
C GLY A 16 -20.77 -39.50 1.83
N SER A 17 -21.91 -40.09 2.18
CA SER A 17 -22.56 -40.14 3.52
C SER A 17 -22.59 -41.54 4.18
N SER A 18 -23.05 -41.58 5.45
CA SER A 18 -23.61 -42.72 6.24
C SER A 18 -22.63 -43.70 6.91
N SER A 19 -22.89 -44.42 8.01
CA SER A 19 -23.74 -44.31 9.22
C SER A 19 -23.49 -45.55 10.12
N LEU A 20 -23.56 -45.38 11.46
CA LEU A 20 -24.02 -46.32 12.53
C LEU A 20 -23.25 -47.61 12.96
N ALA A 21 -23.13 -47.72 14.30
CA ALA A 21 -23.02 -48.91 15.20
C ALA A 21 -21.71 -49.75 15.18
N ASP A 22 -21.23 -50.43 16.23
CA ASP A 22 -21.55 -50.64 17.65
C ASP A 22 -20.27 -51.27 18.30
N SER A 23 -20.15 -51.11 19.62
CA SER A 23 -19.27 -51.71 20.64
C SER A 23 -18.22 -52.80 20.30
N THR A 24 -17.01 -52.64 20.85
CA THR A 24 -16.42 -53.46 21.95
C THR A 24 -14.93 -53.15 22.13
N GLU A 25 -14.50 -52.94 23.38
CA GLU A 25 -13.09 -52.79 23.77
C GLU A 25 -12.35 -54.13 23.66
N VAL A 26 -11.22 -54.12 22.96
CA VAL A 26 -10.11 -55.07 23.16
C VAL A 26 -8.81 -54.27 23.13
N LEU A 27 -8.09 -54.29 24.26
CA LEU A 27 -6.73 -53.74 24.41
C LEU A 27 -5.75 -54.58 23.58
N ASP A 28 -5.10 -53.98 22.58
CA ASP A 28 -3.97 -54.58 21.85
C ASP A 28 -2.84 -53.53 21.68
N PRO A 29 -1.56 -53.88 21.93
CA PRO A 29 -0.48 -52.92 22.10
C PRO A 29 0.12 -52.53 20.75
N LYS A 30 -0.39 -51.44 20.17
CA LYS A 30 0.24 -50.73 19.03
C LYS A 30 0.29 -49.22 19.26
N ALA A 31 0.75 -48.82 20.43
CA ALA A 31 1.12 -47.43 20.68
C ALA A 31 2.59 -47.23 20.33
N ASP A 32 2.90 -46.99 19.05
CA ASP A 32 4.09 -46.16 18.67
C ASP A 32 4.20 -45.79 17.18
N LEU A 33 3.36 -46.30 16.28
CA LEU A 33 3.47 -45.95 14.84
C LEU A 33 2.69 -44.69 14.45
N SER A 34 1.60 -44.37 15.14
CA SER A 34 0.75 -43.20 14.84
C SER A 34 1.44 -41.87 15.14
N ASN A 35 2.33 -41.86 16.13
CA ASN A 35 3.08 -40.66 16.52
C ASN A 35 4.16 -40.32 15.48
N LEU A 36 4.78 -41.34 14.87
CA LEU A 36 5.78 -41.17 13.83
C LEU A 36 5.16 -40.64 12.53
N ASP A 37 3.97 -41.13 12.16
CA ASP A 37 3.25 -40.62 10.99
C ASP A 37 2.76 -39.18 11.21
N SER A 38 2.22 -38.84 12.39
CA SER A 38 1.86 -37.46 12.73
C SER A 38 3.08 -36.52 12.71
N MET A 39 4.21 -36.96 13.25
CA MET A 39 5.47 -36.21 13.17
C MET A 39 5.98 -36.08 11.73
N LEU A 40 5.84 -37.11 10.90
CA LEU A 40 6.23 -37.08 9.49
C LEU A 40 5.31 -36.16 8.67
N TYR A 41 4.02 -36.09 9.00
CA TYR A 41 3.09 -35.13 8.41
C TYR A 41 3.45 -33.70 8.80
N LEU A 42 3.72 -33.44 10.08
CA LEU A 42 4.15 -32.12 10.55
C LEU A 42 5.48 -31.70 9.91
N LEU A 43 6.47 -32.59 9.83
CA LEU A 43 7.74 -32.34 9.14
C LEU A 43 7.56 -32.13 7.63
N LYS A 44 6.63 -32.86 6.98
CA LYS A 44 6.31 -32.64 5.57
C LYS A 44 5.62 -31.31 5.32
N ASP A 45 4.77 -30.86 6.25
CA ASP A 45 4.09 -29.57 6.17
C ASP A 45 5.07 -28.42 6.44
N GLU A 46 5.98 -28.61 7.39
CA GLU A 46 7.11 -27.70 7.64
C GLU A 46 8.04 -27.64 6.42
N ILE A 47 8.43 -28.77 5.82
CA ILE A 47 9.25 -28.83 4.60
C ILE A 47 8.51 -28.26 3.39
N SER A 48 7.19 -28.44 3.28
CA SER A 48 6.34 -27.89 2.22
C SER A 48 6.21 -26.36 2.35
N SER A 49 6.00 -25.84 3.55
CA SER A 49 5.99 -24.41 3.83
C SER A 49 7.38 -23.79 3.62
N THR A 50 8.46 -24.50 3.97
CA THR A 50 9.84 -24.08 3.71
C THR A 50 10.19 -24.11 2.22
N ARG A 51 9.59 -25.02 1.43
CA ARG A 51 9.74 -25.07 -0.03
C ARG A 51 8.94 -23.97 -0.75
N LYS A 52 7.78 -23.56 -0.22
CA LYS A 52 7.03 -22.39 -0.70
C LYS A 52 7.68 -21.06 -0.29
N ARG A 53 8.47 -21.06 0.79
CA ARG A 53 9.21 -19.90 1.32
C ARG A 53 10.69 -19.91 0.90
N ARG A 54 11.01 -20.33 -0.32
CA ARG A 54 12.40 -20.27 -0.81
C ARG A 54 12.60 -18.99 -1.61
N ARG A 55 13.35 -18.04 -1.04
CA ARG A 55 13.91 -16.88 -1.74
C ARG A 55 14.87 -17.42 -2.82
N TYR A 56 14.56 -17.21 -4.09
CA TYR A 56 15.48 -17.54 -5.18
C TYR A 56 16.39 -16.33 -5.41
N PRO A 57 17.72 -16.46 -5.30
CA PRO A 57 18.62 -15.40 -5.74
C PRO A 57 18.47 -15.25 -7.25
N ARG A 58 18.10 -14.06 -7.74
CA ARG A 58 17.98 -13.82 -9.17
C ARG A 58 19.34 -13.87 -9.86
N HIS A 59 19.36 -14.40 -11.08
CA HIS A 59 20.42 -14.12 -12.03
C HIS A 59 20.31 -12.64 -12.45
N ALA A 60 21.45 -11.95 -12.56
CA ALA A 60 21.60 -10.51 -12.77
C ALA A 60 21.05 -9.92 -14.09
N ALA A 61 20.06 -10.56 -14.72
CA ALA A 61 19.54 -10.23 -16.05
C ALA A 61 18.11 -9.66 -16.06
N ASP A 62 17.38 -9.68 -14.93
CA ASP A 62 16.06 -9.01 -14.83
C ASP A 62 16.25 -7.66 -14.10
N ASP A 63 15.99 -6.56 -14.80
CA ASP A 63 16.03 -5.16 -14.32
C ASP A 63 14.82 -4.81 -13.43
N ASP A 64 14.24 -5.80 -12.75
CA ASP A 64 13.10 -5.64 -11.85
C ASP A 64 13.59 -5.38 -10.41
N TYR A 65 12.97 -4.44 -9.74
CA TYR A 65 13.25 -4.11 -8.34
C TYR A 65 11.99 -4.29 -7.51
N ASN A 66 12.12 -4.84 -6.30
CA ASN A 66 11.01 -5.03 -5.38
C ASN A 66 11.28 -4.22 -4.12
N ILE A 67 10.32 -3.41 -3.69
CA ILE A 67 10.36 -2.72 -2.40
C ILE A 67 9.42 -3.51 -1.47
N GLU A 68 10.00 -4.30 -0.56
CA GLU A 68 9.24 -5.01 0.48
C GLU A 68 8.78 -4.00 1.56
N VAL A 69 7.47 -3.75 1.66
CA VAL A 69 6.89 -2.68 2.49
C VAL A 69 6.24 -3.19 3.77
N LEU A 70 6.65 -2.59 4.90
CA LEU A 70 5.87 -2.56 6.14
C LEU A 70 4.93 -1.35 6.14
N LEU A 71 3.61 -1.60 6.23
CA LEU A 71 2.62 -0.54 6.36
C LEU A 71 2.17 -0.38 7.81
N GLY A 72 2.64 0.70 8.46
CA GLY A 72 2.17 1.13 9.78
C GLY A 72 0.98 2.06 9.65
N VAL A 73 -0.08 1.80 10.41
CA VAL A 73 -1.32 2.57 10.32
C VAL A 73 -1.77 2.95 11.71
N ASP A 74 -1.87 4.24 11.96
CA ASP A 74 -2.24 4.73 13.28
C ASP A 74 -3.75 4.57 13.57
N ASP A 75 -4.11 4.72 14.85
CA ASP A 75 -5.47 4.56 15.32
C ASP A 75 -6.46 5.55 14.68
N SER A 76 -6.00 6.74 14.25
CA SER A 76 -6.87 7.73 13.61
C SER A 76 -7.38 7.28 12.25
N VAL A 77 -6.54 6.61 11.45
CA VAL A 77 -6.94 5.99 10.18
C VAL A 77 -7.91 4.83 10.44
N VAL A 78 -7.63 4.00 11.44
CA VAL A 78 -8.48 2.86 11.81
C VAL A 78 -9.86 3.32 12.29
N GLN A 79 -9.92 4.36 13.13
CA GLN A 79 -11.19 4.94 13.58
C GLN A 79 -12.00 5.52 12.42
N PHE A 80 -11.34 6.15 11.46
CA PHE A 80 -12.00 6.79 10.33
C PHE A 80 -12.57 5.79 9.32
N HIS A 81 -11.82 4.75 8.96
CA HIS A 81 -12.26 3.74 7.99
C HIS A 81 -13.10 2.63 8.63
N GLY A 82 -12.94 2.38 9.92
CA GLY A 82 -13.54 1.27 10.64
C GLY A 82 -12.71 -0.01 10.50
N LYS A 83 -12.61 -0.78 11.60
CA LYS A 83 -11.77 -1.99 11.68
C LYS A 83 -12.07 -3.04 10.62
N GLU A 84 -13.32 -3.16 10.21
CA GLU A 84 -13.76 -4.15 9.22
C GLU A 84 -13.38 -3.76 7.77
N HIS A 85 -13.19 -2.47 7.50
CA HIS A 85 -12.98 -1.97 6.14
C HIS A 85 -11.57 -1.44 5.89
N VAL A 86 -10.85 -1.08 6.97
CA VAL A 86 -9.51 -0.47 6.87
C VAL A 86 -8.54 -1.34 6.09
N GLN A 87 -8.52 -2.66 6.29
CA GLN A 87 -7.59 -3.54 5.55
C GLN A 87 -7.80 -3.46 4.03
N LYS A 88 -9.06 -3.50 3.58
CA LYS A 88 -9.38 -3.40 2.16
C LYS A 88 -9.00 -2.03 1.58
N TYR A 89 -9.25 -0.97 2.34
CA TYR A 89 -8.83 0.40 2.00
C TYR A 89 -7.31 0.47 1.80
N LEU A 90 -6.54 -0.04 2.75
CA LEU A 90 -5.08 -0.02 2.72
C LEU A 90 -4.51 -0.81 1.54
N LEU A 91 -5.06 -2.00 1.26
CA LEU A 91 -4.65 -2.79 0.10
C LEU A 91 -4.93 -2.04 -1.21
N THR A 92 -6.10 -1.42 -1.33
CA THR A 92 -6.44 -0.60 -2.51
C THR A 92 -5.48 0.59 -2.66
N LEU A 93 -5.18 1.29 -1.58
CA LEU A 93 -4.24 2.41 -1.57
C LEU A 93 -2.84 1.96 -2.03
N MET A 94 -2.33 0.85 -1.47
CA MET A 94 -1.00 0.34 -1.85
C MET A 94 -0.96 -0.20 -3.28
N ASN A 95 -2.06 -0.74 -3.80
CA ASN A 95 -2.16 -1.09 -5.21
C ASN A 95 -2.01 0.15 -6.10
N ILE A 96 -2.67 1.27 -5.75
CA ILE A 96 -2.50 2.54 -6.48
C ILE A 96 -1.04 3.02 -6.41
N VAL A 97 -0.40 2.93 -5.24
CA VAL A 97 1.03 3.27 -5.10
C VAL A 97 1.88 2.40 -6.03
N ASN A 98 1.62 1.09 -6.09
CA ASN A 98 2.31 0.18 -7.00
C ASN A 98 2.11 0.58 -8.47
N GLU A 99 0.89 0.90 -8.90
CA GLU A 99 0.62 1.38 -10.27
C GLU A 99 1.36 2.68 -10.60
N ILE A 100 1.53 3.59 -9.63
CA ILE A 100 2.31 4.82 -9.83
C ILE A 100 3.79 4.50 -10.11
N TYR A 101 4.36 3.49 -9.42
CA TYR A 101 5.73 3.03 -9.66
C TYR A 101 5.89 2.18 -10.93
N HIS A 102 4.81 1.64 -11.47
CA HIS A 102 4.78 0.96 -12.78
C HIS A 102 4.65 1.91 -13.97
N ASP A 103 4.49 3.22 -13.75
CA ASP A 103 4.43 4.18 -14.84
C ASP A 103 5.76 4.23 -15.63
N GLU A 104 5.67 4.09 -16.95
CA GLU A 104 6.82 3.97 -17.85
C GLU A 104 7.79 5.16 -17.76
N SER A 105 7.30 6.34 -17.37
CA SER A 105 8.15 7.53 -17.22
C SER A 105 9.20 7.40 -16.12
N LEU A 106 9.02 6.48 -15.16
CA LEU A 106 10.02 6.18 -14.14
C LEU A 106 11.34 5.68 -14.74
N GLY A 107 11.26 4.94 -15.86
CA GLY A 107 12.41 4.36 -16.56
C GLY A 107 13.06 3.17 -15.85
N ALA A 108 12.40 2.59 -14.85
CA ALA A 108 12.81 1.37 -14.14
C ALA A 108 11.55 0.58 -13.73
N HIS A 109 11.64 -0.75 -13.71
CA HIS A 109 10.55 -1.59 -13.21
C HIS A 109 10.68 -1.76 -11.70
N ILE A 110 9.82 -1.10 -10.93
CA ILE A 110 9.78 -1.19 -9.47
C ILE A 110 8.42 -1.71 -9.02
N ASN A 111 8.40 -2.85 -8.34
CA ASN A 111 7.23 -3.38 -7.67
C ASN A 111 7.22 -2.92 -6.21
N VAL A 112 6.09 -2.38 -5.76
CA VAL A 112 5.85 -2.05 -4.34
C VAL A 112 5.06 -3.18 -3.72
N VAL A 113 5.69 -3.96 -2.85
CA VAL A 113 5.16 -5.23 -2.36
C VAL A 113 4.85 -5.12 -0.89
N LEU A 114 3.56 -5.19 -0.54
CA LEU A 114 3.15 -5.12 0.85
C LEU A 114 3.43 -6.45 1.57
N VAL A 115 4.35 -6.46 2.53
CA VAL A 115 4.70 -7.70 3.26
C VAL A 115 3.99 -7.80 4.62
N ARG A 116 3.62 -6.67 5.22
CA ARG A 116 3.01 -6.64 6.55
C ARG A 116 2.21 -5.37 6.79
N ILE A 117 1.05 -5.50 7.44
CA ILE A 117 0.25 -4.38 7.95
C ILE A 117 0.27 -4.42 9.48
N ILE A 118 0.54 -3.29 10.13
CA ILE A 118 0.41 -3.14 11.58
C ILE A 118 -0.57 -2.00 11.86
N LEU A 119 -1.71 -2.35 12.47
CA LEU A 119 -2.68 -1.39 13.00
C LEU A 119 -2.30 -1.06 14.44
N LEU A 120 -1.97 0.21 14.70
CA LEU A 120 -1.52 0.65 16.03
C LEU A 120 -2.72 0.94 16.95
N SER A 121 -2.50 0.77 18.25
CA SER A 121 -3.43 1.23 19.27
C SER A 121 -3.31 2.74 19.47
N HIS A 122 -4.39 3.38 19.96
CA HIS A 122 -4.42 4.79 20.31
C HIS A 122 -3.18 5.26 21.09
N GLY A 123 -2.85 4.56 22.19
CA GLY A 123 -1.70 4.93 23.02
C GLY A 123 -0.37 4.87 22.29
N LYS A 124 -0.19 3.90 21.36
CA LYS A 124 1.02 3.84 20.55
C LYS A 124 1.04 4.96 19.50
N SER A 125 -0.09 5.25 18.86
CA SER A 125 -0.23 6.36 17.90
C SER A 125 0.15 7.70 18.52
N MET A 126 -0.35 8.01 19.72
CA MET A 126 -0.01 9.23 20.46
C MET A 126 1.47 9.31 20.87
N SER A 127 2.16 8.18 20.97
CA SER A 127 3.61 8.15 21.25
C SER A 127 4.50 8.35 20.02
N LEU A 128 3.94 8.21 18.82
CA LEU A 128 4.68 8.33 17.57
C LEU A 128 4.48 9.69 16.91
N ILE A 129 3.27 10.23 16.97
CA ILE A 129 2.93 11.51 16.33
C ILE A 129 2.99 12.65 17.34
N GLU A 130 3.94 13.55 17.13
CA GLU A 130 4.12 14.78 17.89
C GLU A 130 3.49 15.95 17.13
N ILE A 131 2.39 16.49 17.66
CA ILE A 131 1.60 17.52 17.00
C ILE A 131 2.46 18.76 16.71
N GLY A 132 2.50 19.18 15.44
CA GLY A 132 3.26 20.34 14.99
C GLY A 132 4.78 20.14 14.96
N ASN A 133 5.28 18.93 15.21
CA ASN A 133 6.70 18.59 15.09
C ASN A 133 6.90 17.41 14.11
N PRO A 134 6.96 17.70 12.80
CA PRO A 134 7.04 16.66 11.78
C PRO A 134 8.38 15.90 11.83
N SER A 135 9.45 16.59 12.22
CA SER A 135 10.78 16.00 12.37
C SER A 135 10.82 14.95 13.48
N GLN A 136 10.31 15.30 14.67
CA GLN A 136 10.25 14.35 15.78
C GLN A 136 9.30 13.18 15.48
N SER A 137 8.16 13.46 14.82
CA SER A 137 7.21 12.43 14.42
C SER A 137 7.84 11.41 13.47
N LEU A 138 8.58 11.89 12.46
CA LEU A 138 9.30 11.00 11.54
C LEU A 138 10.39 10.21 12.26
N GLU A 139 11.19 10.82 13.14
CA GLU A 139 12.21 10.08 13.92
C GLU A 139 11.57 8.95 14.74
N ASN A 140 10.45 9.23 15.41
CA ASN A 140 9.71 8.26 16.20
C ASN A 140 9.19 7.09 15.33
N VAL A 141 8.61 7.40 14.17
CA VAL A 141 8.11 6.42 13.20
C VAL A 141 9.25 5.55 12.66
N CYS A 142 10.36 6.15 12.24
CA CYS A 142 11.52 5.43 11.72
C CYS A 142 12.15 4.51 12.78
N ARG A 143 12.27 4.99 14.03
CA ARG A 143 12.73 4.16 15.15
C ARG A 143 11.75 3.03 15.43
N TRP A 144 10.44 3.28 15.38
CA TRP A 144 9.43 2.24 15.54
C TRP A 144 9.51 1.18 14.45
N ALA A 145 9.64 1.57 13.18
CA ALA A 145 9.79 0.68 12.04
C ALA A 145 11.02 -0.21 12.17
N TYR A 146 12.17 0.37 12.54
CA TYR A 146 13.38 -0.39 12.85
C TYR A 146 13.15 -1.47 13.91
N LEU A 147 12.38 -1.16 14.97
CA LEU A 147 12.03 -2.14 16.01
C LEU A 147 11.05 -3.23 15.53
N GLN A 148 10.36 -3.03 14.40
CA GLN A 148 9.50 -4.05 13.79
C GLN A 148 10.23 -4.99 12.84
N GLN A 149 11.49 -4.68 12.50
CA GLN A 149 12.28 -5.43 11.53
C GLN A 149 12.51 -6.86 11.98
N LYS A 150 12.45 -7.79 11.02
CA LYS A 150 12.80 -9.18 11.25
C LYS A 150 14.32 -9.35 11.21
N PRO A 151 14.91 -10.08 12.15
CA PRO A 151 16.37 -10.23 12.22
C PRO A 151 16.93 -11.06 11.07
N ASP A 152 16.14 -12.01 10.55
CA ASP A 152 16.48 -12.81 9.39
C ASP A 152 15.97 -12.11 8.13
N THR A 153 16.89 -11.78 7.21
CA THR A 153 16.53 -11.20 5.92
C THR A 153 15.62 -12.14 5.16
N ALA A 154 15.82 -13.46 5.24
CA ALA A 154 14.99 -14.46 4.57
C ALA A 154 13.60 -14.68 5.23
N HIS A 155 13.20 -13.86 6.20
CA HIS A 155 11.86 -13.93 6.76
C HIS A 155 10.84 -13.31 5.80
N ALA A 156 9.68 -13.95 5.61
CA ALA A 156 8.59 -13.45 4.76
C ALA A 156 7.94 -12.12 5.20
N GLU A 157 8.40 -11.51 6.29
CA GLU A 157 7.91 -10.22 6.78
C GLU A 157 9.08 -9.25 6.99
N TYR A 158 10.26 -9.60 6.47
CA TYR A 158 11.36 -8.66 6.33
C TYR A 158 10.93 -7.56 5.37
N HIS A 159 11.30 -6.32 5.65
CA HIS A 159 10.90 -5.17 4.83
C HIS A 159 12.11 -4.29 4.52
N ASP A 160 12.14 -3.75 3.31
CA ASP A 160 13.14 -2.76 2.88
C ASP A 160 12.73 -1.36 3.28
N HIS A 161 11.43 -1.11 3.35
CA HIS A 161 10.85 0.21 3.51
C HIS A 161 9.62 0.18 4.41
N ALA A 162 9.45 1.22 5.23
CA ALA A 162 8.27 1.38 6.06
C ALA A 162 7.47 2.63 5.67
N ILE A 163 6.18 2.45 5.38
CA ILE A 163 5.25 3.55 5.12
C ILE A 163 4.34 3.69 6.34
N PHE A 164 4.24 4.90 6.90
CA PHE A 164 3.37 5.17 8.03
C PHE A 164 2.24 6.13 7.66
N LEU A 165 1.00 5.70 7.89
CA LEU A 165 -0.21 6.47 7.59
C LEU A 165 -0.85 7.00 8.87
N THR A 166 -1.19 8.29 8.86
CA THR A 166 -1.92 8.95 9.96
C THR A 166 -2.92 9.97 9.42
N ARG A 167 -4.05 10.17 10.09
CA ARG A 167 -4.95 11.32 9.86
C ARG A 167 -4.71 12.45 10.86
N GLN A 168 -3.71 12.32 11.73
CA GLN A 168 -3.32 13.37 12.68
C GLN A 168 -2.45 14.42 11.99
N ASP A 169 -2.56 15.66 12.46
CA ASP A 169 -1.72 16.76 12.00
C ASP A 169 -0.34 16.67 12.69
N PHE A 170 0.66 16.17 11.97
CA PHE A 170 2.05 16.10 12.46
C PHE A 170 2.89 17.32 12.05
N GLY A 171 2.41 18.13 11.10
CA GLY A 171 3.14 19.25 10.51
C GLY A 171 2.31 20.53 10.37
N PRO A 172 2.89 21.60 9.79
CA PRO A 172 2.13 22.81 9.47
C PRO A 172 0.99 22.52 8.48
N SER A 173 -0.06 23.34 8.50
CA SER A 173 -1.23 23.16 7.62
C SER A 173 -0.82 23.04 6.15
N GLY A 174 -1.24 21.95 5.51
CA GLY A 174 -0.93 21.64 4.11
C GLY A 174 0.28 20.72 3.92
N MET A 175 1.05 20.41 4.97
CA MET A 175 2.05 19.33 4.93
C MET A 175 1.32 17.99 4.90
N GLN A 176 1.58 17.18 3.87
CA GLN A 176 0.97 15.87 3.71
C GLN A 176 1.95 14.71 3.87
N GLY A 177 3.25 14.96 3.81
CA GLY A 177 4.27 13.92 3.86
C GLY A 177 5.58 14.45 4.43
N TYR A 178 6.39 13.53 4.95
CA TYR A 178 7.76 13.80 5.33
C TYR A 178 8.61 12.52 5.25
N ALA A 179 9.79 12.64 4.64
CA ALA A 179 10.71 11.52 4.44
C ALA A 179 12.19 11.95 4.45
N PRO A 180 13.11 11.04 4.84
CA PRO A 180 14.53 11.24 4.63
C PRO A 180 14.90 11.05 3.15
N VAL A 181 15.74 11.92 2.60
CA VAL A 181 16.28 11.71 1.26
C VAL A 181 17.39 10.65 1.27
N THR A 182 17.39 9.76 0.28
CA THR A 182 18.38 8.67 0.11
C THR A 182 18.44 7.74 1.33
N GLY A 183 17.26 7.33 1.81
CA GLY A 183 17.11 6.44 2.97
C GLY A 183 16.88 4.97 2.62
N MET A 184 16.68 4.61 1.35
CA MET A 184 16.31 3.24 0.96
C MET A 184 17.37 2.22 1.36
N CYS A 185 16.95 1.03 1.78
CA CYS A 185 17.78 -0.02 2.40
C CYS A 185 18.49 0.36 3.71
N HIS A 186 18.33 1.59 4.22
CA HIS A 186 18.97 2.00 5.46
C HIS A 186 18.10 1.62 6.68
N PRO A 187 18.63 0.89 7.68
CA PRO A 187 17.82 0.31 8.77
C PRO A 187 16.96 1.30 9.56
N VAL A 188 17.43 2.54 9.73
CA VAL A 188 16.74 3.58 10.52
C VAL A 188 16.29 4.78 9.69
N ARG A 189 16.44 4.75 8.36
CA ARG A 189 16.08 5.88 7.47
C ARG A 189 15.17 5.47 6.31
N SER A 190 14.94 4.19 6.08
CA SER A 190 14.00 3.71 5.06
C SER A 190 12.56 3.75 5.58
N CYS A 191 12.01 4.96 5.69
CA CYS A 191 10.72 5.22 6.31
C CYS A 191 10.07 6.50 5.76
N THR A 192 8.75 6.53 5.68
CA THR A 192 7.97 7.74 5.37
C THR A 192 6.85 7.94 6.39
N LEU A 193 6.50 9.20 6.63
CA LEU A 193 5.32 9.60 7.39
C LEU A 193 4.36 10.34 6.44
N ASN A 194 3.16 9.82 6.27
CA ASN A 194 2.19 10.33 5.31
C ASN A 194 0.84 10.60 5.98
N HIS A 195 0.29 11.78 5.68
CA HIS A 195 -1.08 12.13 6.02
C HIS A 195 -2.03 11.39 5.07
N GLU A 196 -2.95 10.63 5.64
CA GLU A 196 -3.96 9.86 4.92
C GLU A 196 -5.24 10.69 4.82
N ASP A 197 -5.64 11.02 3.60
CA ASP A 197 -6.82 11.85 3.35
C ASP A 197 -7.64 11.33 2.16
N GLY A 198 -7.72 10.01 2.01
CA GLY A 198 -8.35 9.32 0.88
C GLY A 198 -7.34 8.85 -0.16
N PHE A 199 -7.83 8.24 -1.24
CA PHE A 199 -6.96 7.53 -2.19
C PHE A 199 -5.94 8.41 -2.91
N SER A 200 -6.17 9.72 -2.99
CA SER A 200 -5.18 10.66 -3.53
C SER A 200 -3.89 10.71 -2.70
N SER A 201 -3.93 10.32 -1.42
CA SER A 201 -2.72 10.25 -0.59
C SER A 201 -1.71 9.22 -1.12
N ALA A 202 -2.10 8.32 -2.03
CA ALA A 202 -1.17 7.45 -2.74
C ALA A 202 -0.08 8.22 -3.50
N PHE A 203 -0.42 9.39 -4.08
CA PHE A 203 0.57 10.25 -4.73
C PHE A 203 1.56 10.86 -3.73
N VAL A 204 1.10 11.14 -2.51
CA VAL A 204 1.98 11.60 -1.42
C VAL A 204 2.87 10.47 -0.94
N VAL A 205 2.33 9.25 -0.77
CA VAL A 205 3.13 8.07 -0.43
C VAL A 205 4.22 7.84 -1.48
N ALA A 206 3.86 7.83 -2.77
CA ALA A 206 4.84 7.69 -3.86
C ALA A 206 5.88 8.82 -3.89
N HIS A 207 5.47 10.06 -3.66
CA HIS A 207 6.37 11.21 -3.56
C HIS A 207 7.40 11.03 -2.44
N GLU A 208 6.93 10.72 -1.22
CA GLU A 208 7.81 10.53 -0.07
C GLU A 208 8.74 9.31 -0.25
N THR A 209 8.25 8.19 -0.80
CA THR A 209 9.10 7.04 -1.12
C THR A 209 10.10 7.39 -2.24
N GLY A 210 9.74 8.28 -3.17
CA GLY A 210 10.65 8.85 -4.17
C GLY A 210 11.84 9.60 -3.53
N HIS A 211 11.59 10.39 -2.49
CA HIS A 211 12.68 10.98 -1.69
C HIS A 211 13.58 9.92 -1.07
N VAL A 212 13.00 8.86 -0.50
CA VAL A 212 13.79 7.76 0.09
C VAL A 212 14.66 7.05 -0.94
N LEU A 213 14.22 6.98 -2.19
CA LEU A 213 14.99 6.49 -3.36
C LEU A 213 16.02 7.50 -3.90
N GLY A 214 16.10 8.70 -3.32
CA GLY A 214 17.09 9.73 -3.65
C GLY A 214 16.64 10.75 -4.70
N MET A 215 15.34 10.84 -4.99
CA MET A 215 14.79 11.87 -5.86
C MET A 215 14.60 13.18 -5.10
N GLU A 216 14.82 14.30 -5.79
CA GLU A 216 14.62 15.66 -5.28
C GLU A 216 13.38 16.30 -5.91
N HIS A 217 12.95 17.43 -5.37
CA HIS A 217 11.81 18.14 -5.91
C HIS A 217 12.04 18.67 -7.34
N ASP A 218 11.04 18.51 -8.20
CA ASP A 218 11.05 19.10 -9.53
C ASP A 218 11.01 20.63 -9.50
N GLY A 219 11.90 21.26 -10.26
CA GLY A 219 12.01 22.71 -10.35
C GLY A 219 12.71 23.39 -9.18
N GLN A 220 13.18 22.64 -8.18
CA GLN A 220 14.02 23.16 -7.10
C GLN A 220 15.48 22.74 -7.33
N GLY A 221 16.29 23.63 -7.89
CA GLY A 221 17.71 23.35 -8.16
C GLY A 221 17.96 22.42 -9.36
N ASN A 222 16.92 21.99 -10.07
CA ASN A 222 17.01 21.20 -11.30
C ASN A 222 16.21 21.84 -12.45
N ARG A 223 16.27 21.21 -13.64
CA ARG A 223 15.67 21.75 -14.88
C ARG A 223 14.25 21.27 -15.15
N CYS A 224 13.54 20.67 -14.17
CA CYS A 224 12.23 20.04 -14.37
C CYS A 224 11.04 20.89 -13.88
N GLY A 225 11.23 22.20 -13.73
CA GLY A 225 10.17 23.10 -13.28
C GLY A 225 8.98 23.25 -14.25
N ASP A 226 9.19 22.95 -15.54
CA ASP A 226 8.13 22.86 -16.55
C ASP A 226 7.20 21.68 -16.32
N GLU A 227 7.73 20.57 -15.78
CA GLU A 227 7.00 19.33 -15.56
C GLU A 227 6.13 19.34 -14.29
N VAL A 228 6.43 20.23 -13.33
CA VAL A 228 5.61 20.46 -12.13
C VAL A 228 4.14 20.72 -12.51
N ARG A 229 3.92 21.64 -13.47
CA ARG A 229 2.57 21.97 -13.97
C ARG A 229 1.96 20.87 -14.83
N MET A 230 2.77 19.88 -15.23
CA MET A 230 2.34 18.70 -15.97
C MET A 230 1.81 17.59 -15.07
N GLY A 231 1.96 17.72 -13.75
CA GLY A 231 1.53 16.72 -12.78
C GLY A 231 2.65 15.78 -12.37
N SER A 232 3.91 16.22 -12.42
CA SER A 232 5.03 15.37 -12.01
C SER A 232 4.90 14.98 -10.53
N ILE A 233 5.21 13.72 -10.22
CA ILE A 233 5.05 13.15 -8.87
C ILE A 233 5.92 13.89 -7.86
N MET A 234 7.15 14.25 -8.22
CA MET A 234 8.10 14.98 -7.36
C MET A 234 7.90 16.50 -7.35
N ALA A 235 6.75 17.01 -7.81
CA ALA A 235 6.39 18.42 -7.65
C ALA A 235 6.36 18.82 -6.16
N PRO A 236 6.97 19.96 -5.74
CA PRO A 236 7.01 20.37 -4.33
C PRO A 236 5.63 20.59 -3.69
N LEU A 237 4.66 20.94 -4.52
CA LEU A 237 3.24 20.85 -4.17
C LEU A 237 2.69 19.75 -5.05
N VAL A 238 2.31 18.61 -4.45
CA VAL A 238 1.81 17.45 -5.19
C VAL A 238 0.59 17.87 -6.03
N GLN A 239 0.78 17.90 -7.35
CA GLN A 239 -0.25 18.20 -8.34
C GLN A 239 -0.68 16.96 -9.12
N ALA A 240 0.03 15.85 -8.95
CA ALA A 240 -0.30 14.55 -9.51
C ALA A 240 -1.70 14.10 -9.05
N ALA A 241 -2.46 13.54 -9.97
CA ALA A 241 -3.81 13.04 -9.74
C ALA A 241 -4.11 11.87 -10.66
N PHE A 242 -5.15 11.09 -10.39
CA PHE A 242 -5.49 9.86 -11.14
C PHE A 242 -5.57 10.00 -12.67
N HIS A 243 -5.92 11.17 -13.18
CA HIS A 243 -6.04 11.42 -14.63
C HIS A 243 -4.77 12.05 -15.25
N ARG A 244 -3.77 12.37 -14.42
CA ARG A 244 -2.60 13.16 -14.81
C ARG A 244 -1.49 13.03 -13.76
N PHE A 245 -0.56 12.12 -14.02
CA PHE A 245 0.68 11.99 -13.27
C PHE A 245 1.78 11.42 -14.17
N HIS A 246 3.03 11.67 -13.81
CA HIS A 246 4.22 11.05 -14.39
C HIS A 246 5.44 11.30 -13.49
N TRP A 247 6.52 10.55 -13.67
CA TRP A 247 7.84 10.83 -13.11
C TRP A 247 8.62 11.74 -14.07
N SER A 248 9.25 12.79 -13.56
CA SER A 248 9.97 13.73 -14.42
C SER A 248 11.26 13.12 -14.95
N ARG A 249 11.82 13.75 -16.00
CA ARG A 249 13.17 13.40 -16.46
C ARG A 249 14.25 13.59 -15.37
N CYS A 250 14.03 14.46 -14.38
CA CYS A 250 14.95 14.65 -13.26
C CYS A 250 14.82 13.49 -12.27
N SER A 251 13.59 13.10 -11.91
CA SER A 251 13.32 11.96 -11.03
C SER A 251 13.89 10.66 -11.59
N GLN A 252 13.66 10.38 -12.88
CA GLN A 252 14.24 9.22 -13.57
C GLN A 252 15.78 9.23 -13.52
N GLN A 253 16.41 10.38 -13.78
CA GLN A 253 17.87 10.50 -13.73
C GLN A 253 18.43 10.34 -12.31
N GLU A 254 17.73 10.86 -11.31
CA GLU A 254 18.12 10.77 -9.90
C GLU A 254 18.01 9.34 -9.39
N LEU A 255 16.89 8.65 -9.68
CA LEU A 255 16.72 7.24 -9.37
C LEU A 255 17.85 6.40 -9.96
N ASN A 256 18.13 6.55 -11.26
CA ASN A 256 19.16 5.78 -11.94
C ASN A 256 20.57 5.96 -11.35
N ARG A 257 20.85 7.06 -10.62
CA ARG A 257 22.14 7.23 -9.93
C ARG A 257 22.28 6.31 -8.72
N TYR A 258 21.19 6.03 -8.01
CA TYR A 258 21.21 5.29 -6.74
C TYR A 258 20.71 3.86 -6.88
N LEU A 259 19.84 3.57 -7.85
CA LEU A 259 19.12 2.30 -7.95
C LEU A 259 20.04 1.07 -7.93
N HIS A 260 21.20 1.16 -8.58
CA HIS A 260 22.16 0.05 -8.57
C HIS A 260 22.80 -0.23 -7.20
N SER A 261 22.81 0.74 -6.29
CA SER A 261 23.36 0.63 -4.93
C SER A 261 22.37 0.07 -3.90
N TYR A 262 21.09 -0.08 -4.26
CA TYR A 262 20.04 -0.61 -3.39
C TYR A 262 19.92 -2.13 -3.54
N ASP A 263 20.90 -2.86 -3.01
CA ASP A 263 20.96 -4.33 -3.12
C ASP A 263 19.78 -5.03 -2.44
N CYS A 264 19.14 -4.40 -1.44
CA CYS A 264 17.96 -4.95 -0.76
C CYS A 264 16.74 -5.08 -1.68
N LEU A 265 16.70 -4.36 -2.81
CA LEU A 265 15.55 -4.36 -3.71
C LEU A 265 15.63 -5.44 -4.80
N ARG A 266 16.69 -6.24 -4.83
CA ARG A 266 17.01 -7.13 -5.97
C ARG A 266 16.49 -8.54 -5.84
N ASP A 267 16.02 -8.90 -4.66
CA ASP A 267 15.49 -10.24 -4.43
C ASP A 267 13.98 -10.30 -4.67
N ASP A 268 13.48 -11.52 -4.80
CA ASP A 268 12.06 -11.76 -5.02
C ASP A 268 11.33 -11.81 -3.68
N PRO A 269 10.21 -11.07 -3.56
CA PRO A 269 9.39 -11.11 -2.37
C PRO A 269 8.80 -12.50 -2.19
N PHE A 270 8.44 -12.82 -0.95
CA PHE A 270 7.65 -14.00 -0.68
C PHE A 270 6.22 -13.84 -1.20
N ASP A 271 5.57 -14.96 -1.51
CA ASP A 271 4.12 -14.96 -1.74
C ASP A 271 3.41 -14.66 -0.41
N HIS A 272 2.61 -13.59 -0.39
CA HIS A 272 1.73 -13.25 0.73
C HIS A 272 0.28 -13.59 0.41
N ASP A 273 -0.43 -14.17 1.39
CA ASP A 273 -1.84 -14.54 1.29
C ASP A 273 -2.77 -13.32 1.44
N TRP A 274 -2.50 -12.23 0.73
CA TRP A 274 -3.41 -11.08 0.68
C TRP A 274 -4.65 -11.41 -0.17
N PRO A 275 -5.84 -10.92 0.19
CA PRO A 275 -7.01 -11.10 -0.65
C PRO A 275 -6.80 -10.40 -2.00
N SER A 276 -7.16 -11.08 -3.08
CA SER A 276 -7.10 -10.51 -4.42
C SER A 276 -7.95 -9.24 -4.50
N LEU A 277 -7.34 -8.14 -4.95
CA LEU A 277 -8.07 -6.93 -5.22
C LEU A 277 -8.83 -7.03 -6.55
N PRO A 278 -10.01 -6.39 -6.64
CA PRO A 278 -10.72 -6.25 -7.90
C PRO A 278 -9.90 -5.39 -8.87
N GLN A 279 -9.93 -5.72 -10.16
CA GLN A 279 -9.25 -4.94 -11.19
C GLN A 279 -9.70 -3.47 -11.22
N LEU A 280 -10.98 -3.22 -10.87
CA LEU A 280 -11.57 -1.89 -10.80
C LEU A 280 -11.95 -1.59 -9.35
N PRO A 281 -11.12 -0.85 -8.59
CA PRO A 281 -11.36 -0.63 -7.17
C PRO A 281 -12.65 0.16 -6.91
N GLY A 282 -13.05 1.05 -7.83
CA GLY A 282 -14.27 1.86 -7.72
C GLY A 282 -15.57 1.05 -7.64
N LEU A 283 -15.56 -0.23 -8.04
CA LEU A 283 -16.70 -1.15 -7.85
C LEU A 283 -17.09 -1.33 -6.38
N HIS A 284 -16.17 -1.05 -5.46
CA HIS A 284 -16.39 -1.21 -4.02
C HIS A 284 -16.41 0.09 -3.23
N TYR A 285 -16.21 1.22 -3.90
CA TYR A 285 -16.15 2.53 -3.26
C TYR A 285 -17.07 3.47 -4.02
N SER A 286 -18.25 3.74 -3.46
CA SER A 286 -19.19 4.71 -4.03
C SER A 286 -18.59 6.12 -4.06
N MET A 287 -19.17 7.01 -4.89
CA MET A 287 -18.80 8.43 -4.89
C MET A 287 -18.94 9.08 -3.51
N ASN A 288 -19.94 8.67 -2.73
CA ASN A 288 -20.14 9.18 -1.37
C ASN A 288 -19.03 8.73 -0.42
N GLU A 289 -18.60 7.47 -0.50
CA GLU A 289 -17.47 6.98 0.31
C GLU A 289 -16.18 7.68 -0.06
N GLN A 290 -15.92 7.88 -1.36
CA GLN A 290 -14.74 8.64 -1.81
C GLN A 290 -14.79 10.09 -1.34
N CYS A 291 -15.95 10.76 -1.41
CA CYS A 291 -16.12 12.10 -0.84
C CYS A 291 -15.89 12.14 0.66
N ARG A 292 -16.35 11.12 1.39
CA ARG A 292 -16.07 10.97 2.81
C ARG A 292 -14.58 10.86 3.04
N PHE A 293 -13.87 10.01 2.31
CA PHE A 293 -12.43 9.82 2.45
C PHE A 293 -11.65 11.12 2.21
N ASP A 294 -11.98 11.83 1.13
CA ASP A 294 -11.30 13.04 0.68
C ASP A 294 -11.50 14.25 1.60
N PHE A 295 -12.68 14.40 2.20
CA PHE A 295 -13.05 15.64 2.90
C PHE A 295 -13.54 15.44 4.34
N GLY A 296 -13.67 14.19 4.78
CA GLY A 296 -14.03 13.83 6.14
C GLY A 296 -15.47 13.33 6.29
N LEU A 297 -15.84 13.03 7.53
CA LEU A 297 -17.16 12.52 7.88
C LEU A 297 -18.27 13.48 7.42
N GLY A 298 -19.37 12.91 6.91
CA GLY A 298 -20.54 13.66 6.45
C GLY A 298 -20.46 14.19 5.02
N TYR A 299 -19.28 14.28 4.41
CA TYR A 299 -19.17 14.65 3.00
C TYR A 299 -19.73 13.57 2.08
N MET A 300 -20.47 14.01 1.06
CA MET A 300 -21.09 13.16 0.04
C MET A 300 -21.00 13.84 -1.34
N MET A 301 -21.39 13.12 -2.38
CA MET A 301 -21.40 13.65 -3.74
C MET A 301 -22.27 14.92 -3.82
N CYS A 302 -21.70 15.98 -4.38
CA CYS A 302 -22.35 17.27 -4.52
C CYS A 302 -23.36 17.25 -5.66
N THR A 303 -24.62 17.52 -5.33
CA THR A 303 -25.73 17.58 -6.29
C THR A 303 -26.13 19.01 -6.67
N ALA A 304 -25.50 20.03 -6.08
CA ALA A 304 -25.83 21.43 -6.32
C ALA A 304 -25.44 21.91 -7.74
N PHE A 305 -24.40 21.32 -8.34
CA PHE A 305 -23.93 21.66 -9.68
C PHE A 305 -24.20 20.52 -10.66
N ARG A 306 -25.29 20.59 -11.42
CA ARG A 306 -25.66 19.58 -12.44
C ARG A 306 -24.87 19.67 -13.75
N THR A 307 -23.98 20.65 -13.89
CA THR A 307 -23.27 20.94 -15.15
C THR A 307 -21.98 20.15 -15.33
N PHE A 308 -21.48 19.48 -14.29
CA PHE A 308 -20.23 18.72 -14.35
C PHE A 308 -20.49 17.23 -14.59
N ASP A 309 -19.60 16.61 -15.37
CA ASP A 309 -19.60 15.16 -15.61
C ASP A 309 -19.02 14.45 -14.37
N PRO A 310 -19.82 13.71 -13.59
CA PRO A 310 -19.38 13.08 -12.33
C PRO A 310 -18.26 12.07 -12.54
N CYS A 311 -18.13 11.51 -13.74
CA CYS A 311 -17.09 10.54 -14.08
C CYS A 311 -15.73 11.21 -14.34
N LYS A 312 -15.73 12.51 -14.70
CA LYS A 312 -14.49 13.26 -14.96
C LYS A 312 -13.94 13.93 -13.72
N GLN A 313 -14.81 14.31 -12.80
CA GLN A 313 -14.40 15.02 -11.60
C GLN A 313 -15.35 14.78 -10.44
N LEU A 314 -14.81 14.30 -9.33
CA LEU A 314 -15.56 14.11 -8.10
C LEU A 314 -15.69 15.45 -7.36
N TRP A 315 -16.94 15.86 -7.14
CA TRP A 315 -17.30 17.04 -6.37
C TRP A 315 -18.09 16.62 -5.14
N CYS A 316 -17.76 17.19 -3.99
CA CYS A 316 -18.26 16.77 -2.69
C CYS A 316 -18.77 17.96 -1.89
N SER A 317 -19.84 17.76 -1.13
CA SER A 317 -20.42 18.78 -0.24
C SER A 317 -20.85 18.15 1.08
N HIS A 318 -20.88 18.97 2.14
CA HIS A 318 -21.46 18.57 3.42
C HIS A 318 -22.96 18.95 3.45
N PRO A 319 -23.86 18.12 4.02
CA PRO A 319 -25.28 18.42 4.12
C PRO A 319 -25.61 19.76 4.81
N ASP A 320 -24.79 20.18 5.76
CA ASP A 320 -24.95 21.48 6.45
C ASP A 320 -24.66 22.68 5.53
N ASN A 321 -23.94 22.47 4.44
CA ASN A 321 -23.64 23.50 3.44
C ASN A 321 -23.66 22.91 2.01
N PRO A 322 -24.85 22.53 1.51
CA PRO A 322 -24.98 21.71 0.30
C PRO A 322 -24.60 22.45 -0.99
N TYR A 323 -24.51 23.78 -0.95
CA TYR A 323 -24.11 24.61 -2.08
C TYR A 323 -22.60 24.86 -2.15
N PHE A 324 -21.86 24.53 -1.08
CA PHE A 324 -20.40 24.65 -1.03
C PHE A 324 -19.74 23.34 -1.43
N CYS A 325 -19.42 23.22 -2.72
CA CYS A 325 -18.81 22.01 -3.27
C CYS A 325 -17.29 22.13 -3.39
N LYS A 326 -16.59 21.11 -2.90
CA LYS A 326 -15.13 20.96 -2.90
C LYS A 326 -14.73 19.83 -3.86
N THR A 327 -13.49 19.84 -4.33
CA THR A 327 -12.96 18.82 -5.23
C THR A 327 -11.44 18.73 -5.09
N LYS A 328 -10.89 17.53 -5.22
CA LYS A 328 -9.44 17.29 -5.39
C LYS A 328 -9.00 17.34 -6.85
N LYS A 329 -9.87 17.80 -7.76
CA LYS A 329 -9.63 17.98 -9.20
C LYS A 329 -9.34 16.68 -9.96
N GLY A 330 -9.71 15.52 -9.40
CA GLY A 330 -9.59 14.22 -10.06
C GLY A 330 -10.94 13.52 -10.28
N PRO A 331 -11.00 12.54 -11.19
CA PRO A 331 -12.14 11.64 -11.30
C PRO A 331 -12.25 10.76 -10.03
N PRO A 332 -13.43 10.13 -9.79
CA PRO A 332 -13.50 9.03 -8.86
C PRO A 332 -12.63 7.84 -9.34
N LEU A 333 -12.39 6.87 -8.45
CA LEU A 333 -11.67 5.65 -8.80
C LEU A 333 -12.28 4.92 -10.01
N ASP A 334 -11.44 4.28 -10.82
CA ASP A 334 -11.90 3.50 -11.96
C ASP A 334 -12.88 2.39 -11.53
N GLY A 335 -13.99 2.29 -12.26
CA GLY A 335 -15.12 1.40 -11.96
C GLY A 335 -16.16 1.96 -11.00
N THR A 336 -15.98 3.19 -10.49
CA THR A 336 -17.02 3.85 -9.67
C THR A 336 -18.22 4.19 -10.53
N MET A 337 -19.41 3.71 -10.15
CA MET A 337 -20.65 4.11 -10.81
C MET A 337 -20.87 5.62 -10.62
N CYS A 338 -20.77 6.38 -11.71
CA CYS A 338 -20.80 7.84 -11.72
C CYS A 338 -22.07 8.38 -12.40
N ALA A 339 -22.69 7.58 -13.27
CA ALA A 339 -24.03 7.85 -13.82
C ALA A 339 -24.76 6.53 -14.13
N PRO A 340 -26.06 6.54 -14.44
CA PRO A 340 -26.77 5.33 -14.87
C PRO A 340 -26.06 4.66 -16.06
N GLY A 341 -25.52 3.47 -15.83
CA GLY A 341 -24.77 2.69 -16.83
C GLY A 341 -23.37 3.22 -17.15
N LYS A 342 -22.78 4.07 -16.30
CA LYS A 342 -21.42 4.60 -16.46
C LYS A 342 -20.58 4.47 -15.20
#